data_AF-A0A3R7HX38-F1
#
_entry.id   AF-A0A3R7HX38-F1
#
_cell.length_a   1.000
_cell.length_b   1.000
_cell.length_c   1.000
_cell.angle_alpha   90.00
_cell.angle_beta   90.00
_cell.angle_gamma   90.00
#
_symmetry.space_group_name_H-M   'P 1'
#
loop_
_entity.id
_entity.type
_entity.pdbx_description
1 polymer ?
#
loop_
_entity_poly.entity_id
_entity_poly.type
_entity_poly.pdbx_seq_one_letter_code
_entity_poly.pdbx_strand_id
1 'polypeptide(L)'
;MKQITVISGKGGTGKTTLVASLAALAENKVIADCDVDAPDLHLLLHPEIIEQEEFKGLKVAVMDKTLCTECGICEETCRFNAIALT
;
A
#
# COMPACT_ATOMS: atom_id res chain seq x y z
N MET A 1 17.70 -12.16 -17.88
CA MET A 1 17.32 -11.30 -16.74
C MET A 1 16.65 -12.18 -15.69
N LYS A 2 17.03 -12.07 -14.41
CA LYS A 2 16.40 -12.85 -13.32
C LYS A 2 15.45 -11.93 -12.55
N GLN A 3 14.28 -12.45 -12.17
CA GLN A 3 13.30 -11.73 -11.35
C GLN A 3 13.08 -12.54 -10.07
N ILE A 4 13.06 -11.85 -8.94
CA ILE A 4 12.89 -12.46 -7.62
C ILE A 4 11.83 -11.64 -6.89
N THR A 5 10.79 -12.32 -6.41
CA THR A 5 9.73 -11.70 -5.61
C THR A 5 9.79 -12.29 -4.21
N VAL A 6 9.81 -11.43 -3.18
CA VAL A 6 9.81 -11.83 -1.78
C VAL A 6 8.42 -11.52 -1.19
N ILE A 7 7.70 -12.56 -0.77
CA ILE A 7 6.35 -12.45 -0.20
C ILE A 7 6.30 -13.05 1.21
N SER A 8 5.39 -12.58 2.05
CA SER A 8 5.11 -13.12 3.38
C SER A 8 3.66 -12.84 3.75
N GLY A 9 3.02 -13.79 4.42
CA GLY A 9 1.62 -13.70 4.84
C GLY A 9 1.38 -12.93 6.14
N LYS A 10 2.42 -12.38 6.79
CA LYS A 10 2.28 -11.56 8.02
C LYS A 10 3.17 -10.32 7.95
N GLY A 11 2.74 -9.27 8.65
CA GLY A 11 3.58 -8.09 8.92
C GLY A 11 4.72 -8.44 9.89
N GLY A 12 5.85 -7.73 9.79
CA GLY A 12 6.98 -7.88 10.73
C GLY A 12 7.86 -9.13 10.54
N THR A 13 7.70 -9.91 9.46
CA THR A 13 8.51 -11.12 9.23
C THR A 13 9.89 -10.84 8.61
N GLY A 14 10.34 -9.58 8.57
CA GLY A 14 11.66 -9.20 8.05
C GLY A 14 11.80 -9.18 6.52
N LYS A 15 10.69 -9.14 5.75
CA LYS A 15 10.74 -9.05 4.27
C LYS A 15 11.65 -7.91 3.80
N THR A 16 11.41 -6.70 4.31
CA THR A 16 12.12 -5.48 3.92
C THR A 16 13.61 -5.59 4.25
N THR A 17 13.97 -6.10 5.42
CA THR A 17 15.36 -6.32 5.83
C THR A 17 16.09 -7.31 4.91
N LEU A 18 15.43 -8.42 4.54
CA LEU A 18 15.98 -9.41 3.62
C LEU A 18 16.21 -8.80 2.23
N VAL A 19 15.20 -8.09 1.70
CA VAL A 19 15.29 -7.44 0.38
C VAL A 19 16.37 -6.37 0.38
N ALA A 20 16.49 -5.55 1.42
CA ALA A 20 17.55 -4.54 1.55
C ALA A 20 18.94 -5.17 1.57
N SER A 21 19.11 -6.31 2.25
CA SER A 21 20.38 -7.04 2.30
C SER A 21 20.75 -7.61 0.93
N LEU A 22 19.78 -8.19 0.20
CA LEU A 22 19.99 -8.64 -1.18
C LEU A 22 20.32 -7.48 -2.11
N ALA A 23 19.62 -6.35 -1.95
CA ALA A 23 19.90 -5.14 -2.69
C ALA A 23 21.33 -4.65 -2.45
N ALA A 24 21.81 -4.62 -1.21
CA ALA A 24 23.18 -4.20 -0.91
C ALA A 24 24.25 -5.05 -1.63
N LEU A 25 23.99 -6.36 -1.79
CA LEU A 25 24.94 -7.30 -2.39
C LEU A 25 24.83 -7.43 -3.92
N ALA A 26 23.67 -7.12 -4.50
CA ALA A 26 23.45 -7.29 -5.93
C ALA A 26 24.02 -6.12 -6.75
N GLU A 27 24.76 -6.44 -7.81
CA GLU A 27 25.17 -5.49 -8.85
C GLU A 27 24.11 -5.39 -9.96
N ASN A 28 24.06 -4.27 -10.69
CA ASN A 28 23.15 -4.06 -11.84
C ASN A 28 21.69 -4.46 -11.56
N LYS A 29 21.13 -3.90 -10.49
CA LYS A 29 19.83 -4.27 -9.91
C LYS A 29 18.76 -3.20 -10.15
N VAL A 30 17.51 -3.66 -10.20
CA VAL A 30 16.31 -2.82 -10.07
C VAL A 30 15.53 -3.35 -8.88
N ILE A 31 15.04 -2.45 -8.05
CA ILE A 31 14.35 -2.77 -6.81
C ILE A 31 13.02 -2.03 -6.82
N ALA A 32 11.96 -2.72 -6.41
CA ALA A 32 10.65 -2.12 -6.21
C ALA A 32 10.13 -2.58 -4.85
N ASP A 33 9.63 -1.62 -4.06
CA ASP A 33 8.83 -1.91 -2.88
C ASP A 33 7.37 -1.92 -3.31
N CYS A 34 6.76 -3.11 -3.27
CA CYS A 34 5.38 -3.34 -3.72
C CYS A 34 4.41 -3.50 -2.54
N ASP A 35 4.81 -3.11 -1.33
CA ASP A 35 3.91 -3.03 -0.18
C ASP A 35 3.06 -1.77 -0.30
N VAL A 36 1.74 -1.94 -0.47
CA VAL A 36 0.79 -0.82 -0.62
C VAL A 36 0.49 -0.16 0.73
N ASP A 37 0.57 -0.93 1.82
CA ASP A 37 0.18 -0.47 3.15
C ASP A 37 1.35 0.21 3.87
N ALA A 38 2.57 -0.32 3.72
CA ALA A 38 3.76 0.20 4.40
C ALA A 38 5.05 -0.04 3.59
N PRO A 39 5.32 0.78 2.56
CA PRO A 39 6.57 0.70 1.79
C PRO A 39 7.75 1.27 2.60
N ASP A 40 8.52 0.39 3.25
CA ASP A 40 9.60 0.75 4.20
C ASP A 40 11.01 0.68 3.61
N LEU A 41 11.18 0.22 2.36
CA LEU A 41 12.53 -0.06 1.83
C LEU A 41 13.39 1.21 1.69
N HIS A 42 12.76 2.36 1.47
CA HIS A 42 13.40 3.66 1.40
C HIS A 42 14.12 4.04 2.71
N LEU A 43 13.65 3.55 3.87
CA LEU A 43 14.25 3.77 5.18
C LEU A 43 15.62 3.11 5.32
N LEU A 44 15.86 2.02 4.59
CA LEU A 44 17.12 1.27 4.64
C LEU A 44 18.07 1.66 3.51
N LEU A 45 17.53 1.90 2.31
CA LEU A 45 18.34 2.16 1.12
C LEU A 45 18.73 3.63 0.94
N HIS A 46 18.07 4.56 1.63
CA HIS A 46 18.32 6.00 1.56
C HIS A 46 18.47 6.52 0.11
N PRO A 47 17.48 6.26 -0.77
CA PRO A 47 17.59 6.64 -2.17
C PRO A 47 17.56 8.16 -2.35
N GLU A 48 18.21 8.64 -3.41
CA GLU A 48 17.97 9.99 -3.92
C GLU A 48 16.66 9.99 -4.71
N ILE A 49 15.78 10.96 -4.45
CA ILE A 49 14.52 11.12 -5.19
C ILE A 49 14.83 11.84 -6.49
N ILE A 50 14.75 11.12 -7.61
CA ILE A 50 14.98 11.67 -8.96
C ILE A 50 13.68 12.23 -9.55
N GLU A 51 12.55 11.58 -9.26
CA GLU A 51 11.24 11.92 -9.77
C GLU A 51 10.16 11.56 -8.74
N GLN A 52 9.10 12.36 -8.70
CA GLN A 52 7.93 12.12 -7.87
C GLN A 52 6.68 12.59 -8.61
N GLU A 53 5.63 11.79 -8.55
CA GLU A 53 4.33 12.10 -9.12
C GLU A 53 3.23 12.05 -8.06
N GLU A 54 2.15 12.77 -8.29
CA GLU A 54 0.96 12.68 -7.45
C GLU A 54 0.27 11.32 -7.66
N PHE A 55 0.08 10.55 -6.59
CA PHE A 55 -0.66 9.29 -6.66
C PHE A 55 -2.16 9.57 -6.83
N LYS A 56 -2.71 9.12 -7.97
CA LYS A 56 -4.15 9.17 -8.24
C LYS A 56 -4.76 7.79 -8.07
N GLY A 57 -5.40 7.58 -6.91
CA GLY A 57 -6.10 6.34 -6.60
C GLY A 57 -7.42 6.18 -7.37
N LEU A 58 -8.16 5.12 -7.01
CA LEU A 58 -9.50 4.88 -7.53
C LEU A 58 -10.50 5.93 -7.03
N LYS A 59 -11.59 6.12 -7.77
CA LYS A 59 -12.71 6.94 -7.30
C LYS A 59 -13.27 6.34 -6.01
N VAL A 60 -13.34 7.16 -4.97
CA VAL A 60 -13.94 6.79 -3.69
C VAL A 60 -15.41 7.21 -3.71
N ALA A 61 -16.31 6.32 -3.29
CA ALA A 61 -17.72 6.66 -3.14
C ALA A 61 -17.89 7.67 -1.99
N VAL A 62 -18.69 8.71 -2.22
CA VAL A 62 -18.99 9.75 -1.23
C VAL A 62 -20.50 9.81 -1.04
N MET A 63 -20.95 9.92 0.22
CA MET A 63 -22.36 10.08 0.54
C MET A 63 -22.88 11.43 0.03
N ASP A 64 -23.90 11.40 -0.82
CA ASP A 64 -24.64 12.60 -1.18
C ASP A 64 -25.67 12.90 -0.09
N LYS A 65 -25.40 13.95 0.71
CA LYS A 65 -26.28 14.38 1.82
C LYS A 65 -27.64 14.88 1.36
N THR A 66 -27.80 15.25 0.10
CA THR A 66 -29.09 15.70 -0.44
C THR A 66 -30.01 14.55 -0.80
N LEU A 67 -29.44 13.37 -1.05
CA LEU A 67 -30.17 12.15 -1.42
C LEU A 67 -30.28 11.16 -0.24
N CYS A 68 -29.39 11.25 0.74
CA CYS A 68 -29.37 10.37 1.89
C CYS A 68 -30.57 10.63 2.81
N THR A 69 -31.33 9.59 3.13
CA THR A 69 -32.46 9.65 4.07
C THR A 69 -32.13 9.03 5.43
N GLU A 70 -30.83 8.82 5.73
CA GLU A 70 -30.36 8.19 6.96
C GLU A 70 -30.98 6.79 7.22
N CYS A 71 -31.27 6.04 6.15
CA CYS A 71 -31.97 4.75 6.27
C CYS A 71 -31.13 3.59 6.81
N GLY A 72 -29.80 3.76 6.92
CA GLY A 72 -28.89 2.75 7.46
C GLY A 72 -28.61 1.51 6.60
N ILE A 73 -29.30 1.33 5.46
CA ILE A 73 -29.10 0.17 4.57
C ILE A 73 -27.62 0.02 4.13
N CYS A 74 -26.94 1.14 3.90
CA CYS A 74 -25.53 1.14 3.52
C CYS A 74 -24.60 0.64 4.64
N GLU A 75 -24.90 0.94 5.90
CA GLU A 75 -24.16 0.43 7.07
C GLU A 75 -24.41 -1.07 7.25
N GLU A 76 -25.67 -1.52 7.23
CA GLU A 76 -26.04 -2.93 7.40
C GLU A 76 -25.40 -3.86 6.35
N THR A 77 -25.27 -3.36 5.11
CA THR A 77 -24.66 -4.12 4.00
C THR A 77 -23.13 -3.98 3.92
N CYS A 78 -22.53 -3.14 4.76
CA CYS A 78 -21.09 -2.87 4.73
C CYS A 78 -20.27 -4.01 5.34
N ARG A 79 -19.76 -4.91 4.50
CA ARG A 79 -18.89 -6.02 4.92
C ARG A 79 -17.65 -5.59 5.71
N PHE A 80 -17.16 -4.38 5.47
CA PHE A 80 -15.92 -3.87 6.04
C PHE A 80 -16.13 -3.01 7.28
N ASN A 81 -17.38 -2.76 7.70
CA ASN A 81 -17.73 -1.80 8.76
C ASN A 81 -17.08 -0.41 8.51
N ALA A 82 -16.96 -0.02 7.24
CA ALA A 82 -16.34 1.23 6.83
C ALA A 82 -17.32 2.42 6.82
N ILE A 83 -18.62 2.14 6.97
CA ILE A 83 -19.70 3.13 7.02
C ILE A 83 -20.26 3.08 8.44
N ALA A 84 -20.37 4.24 9.09
CA ALA A 84 -21.02 4.41 10.37
C ALA A 84 -22.00 5.58 10.30
N LEU A 85 -23.19 5.42 10.87
CA LEU A 85 -24.13 6.52 11.07
C LEU A 85 -23.67 7.32 12.30
N THR A 86 -22.99 8.43 12.07
CA THR A 86 -22.66 9.44 13.10
C THR A 86 -23.16 10.82 12.71
#